data_AF-A0A397HVC6-F1
#
_entry.id   AF-A0A397HVC6-F1
#
_cell.length_a   1.000
_cell.length_b   1.000
_cell.length_c   1.000
_cell.angle_alpha   90.00
_cell.angle_beta   90.00
_cell.angle_gamma   90.00
#
_symmetry.space_group_name_H-M   'P 1'
#
loop_
_entity.id
_entity.type
_entity.pdbx_description
1 polymer ?
#
loop_
_entity_poly.entity_id
_entity_poly.type
_entity_poly.pdbx_seq_one_letter_code
_entity_poly.pdbx_strand_id
1 'polypeptide(L)'
;MKMIFQTVKETEKRPYNNQLHLYLAHKPQPKRTNIGRHQITQEELAIINPLVNIVPTEEQISLALQALINVSEHWTKKKLRDHLSYRNRKGNQE
;
A
#
# COMPACT_ATOMS: atom_id res chain seq x y z
N MET A 1 -2.91 -42.18 40.01
CA MET A 1 -3.45 -40.81 40.18
C MET A 1 -2.27 -39.86 40.36
N LYS A 2 -2.14 -38.84 39.48
CA LYS A 2 -1.33 -37.60 39.58
C LYS A 2 0.20 -37.76 39.77
N MET A 3 1.05 -37.53 38.76
CA MET A 3 1.51 -36.24 38.20
C MET A 3 2.16 -35.29 39.23
N ILE A 4 3.47 -34.98 39.10
CA ILE A 4 4.00 -33.64 38.69
C ILE A 4 5.51 -33.47 38.99
N PHE A 5 6.28 -33.15 37.92
CA PHE A 5 7.38 -32.17 37.72
C PHE A 5 8.51 -32.01 38.79
N GLN A 6 9.76 -31.65 38.46
CA GLN A 6 10.22 -30.66 37.48
C GLN A 6 11.75 -30.79 37.27
N THR A 7 12.21 -30.60 36.02
CA THR A 7 13.46 -29.95 35.49
C THR A 7 14.74 -29.91 36.35
N VAL A 8 15.93 -30.07 35.79
CA VAL A 8 16.51 -29.27 34.70
C VAL A 8 17.52 -30.12 33.92
N LYS A 9 17.41 -30.21 32.58
CA LYS A 9 18.57 -30.57 31.75
C LYS A 9 18.95 -29.35 30.93
N GLU A 10 20.07 -28.78 31.36
CA GLU A 10 20.90 -27.81 30.67
C GLU A 10 21.03 -28.21 29.20
N THR A 11 20.46 -27.39 28.33
CA THR A 11 20.62 -27.56 26.88
C THR A 11 21.85 -26.78 26.46
N GLU A 12 22.95 -27.52 26.26
CA GLU A 12 24.15 -27.02 25.58
C GLU A 12 23.74 -26.31 24.29
N LYS A 13 24.08 -25.02 24.21
CA LYS A 13 23.91 -24.21 23.01
C LYS A 13 24.86 -24.74 21.93
N ARG A 14 24.30 -25.44 20.95
CA ARG A 14 25.03 -25.75 19.70
C ARG A 14 25.46 -24.45 19.02
N PRO A 15 26.71 -24.31 18.56
CA PRO A 15 27.10 -23.14 17.77
C PRO A 15 26.40 -23.20 16.42
N TYR A 16 25.72 -22.10 16.07
CA TYR A 16 25.00 -21.95 14.81
C TYR A 16 26.02 -21.87 13.65
N ASN A 17 26.05 -22.88 12.79
CA ASN A 17 26.93 -22.92 11.63
C ASN A 17 26.41 -21.99 10.53
N ASN A 18 26.96 -20.78 10.45
CA ASN A 18 26.57 -19.73 9.49
C ASN A 18 27.09 -19.93 8.04
N GLN A 19 27.80 -21.03 7.73
CA GLN A 19 28.51 -21.13 6.45
C GLN A 19 27.63 -21.38 5.22
N LEU A 20 26.40 -21.89 5.38
CA LEU A 20 25.49 -22.15 4.23
C LEU A 20 24.69 -20.93 3.76
N HIS A 21 24.54 -19.89 4.59
CA HIS A 21 23.69 -18.74 4.24
C HIS A 21 24.34 -17.77 3.24
N LEU A 22 25.65 -17.86 3.02
CA LEU A 22 26.39 -16.91 2.17
C LEU A 22 26.33 -17.25 0.67
N TYR A 23 26.03 -18.49 0.28
CA TYR A 23 26.12 -18.91 -1.13
C TYR A 23 24.84 -18.74 -1.95
N LEU A 24 23.69 -18.41 -1.33
CA LEU A 24 22.42 -18.25 -2.04
C LEU A 24 22.06 -16.79 -2.36
N ALA A 25 22.88 -15.82 -1.98
CA ALA A 25 22.54 -14.39 -2.03
C ALA A 25 22.96 -13.64 -3.32
N HIS A 26 23.46 -14.33 -4.36
CA HIS A 26 23.98 -13.68 -5.57
C HIS A 26 23.21 -14.00 -6.86
N LYS A 27 21.88 -14.12 -6.79
CA LYS A 27 21.08 -13.88 -8.00
C LYS A 27 20.68 -12.40 -7.99
N PRO A 28 21.08 -11.58 -9.00
CA PRO A 28 20.56 -10.24 -9.12
C PRO A 28 19.04 -10.37 -9.27
N GLN A 29 18.31 -9.95 -8.24
CA GLN A 29 16.86 -9.89 -8.36
C GLN A 29 16.55 -8.98 -9.55
N PRO A 30 15.68 -9.38 -10.49
CA PRO A 30 15.26 -8.49 -11.55
C PRO A 30 14.76 -7.22 -10.88
N LYS A 31 15.40 -6.09 -11.19
CA LYS A 31 14.96 -4.78 -10.71
C LYS A 31 13.48 -4.72 -11.01
N ARG A 32 12.64 -4.60 -9.97
CA ARG A 32 11.21 -4.36 -10.13
C ARG A 32 11.10 -3.28 -11.19
N THR A 33 10.52 -3.62 -12.34
CA THR A 33 10.20 -2.63 -13.35
C THR A 33 9.47 -1.53 -12.60
N ASN A 34 9.99 -0.31 -12.70
CA ASN A 34 9.35 0.84 -12.10
C ASN A 34 8.05 0.99 -12.90
N ILE A 35 7.01 0.26 -12.50
CA ILE A 35 5.67 0.39 -13.07
C ILE A 35 5.36 1.85 -12.78
N GLY A 36 5.49 2.67 -13.82
CA GLY A 36 5.47 4.12 -13.69
C GLY A 36 4.25 4.52 -12.89
N ARG A 37 4.42 5.41 -11.91
CA ARG A 37 3.28 5.94 -11.17
C ARG A 37 2.28 6.47 -12.19
N HIS A 38 1.03 6.05 -12.07
CA HIS A 38 -0.07 6.59 -12.88
C HIS A 38 -0.01 8.11 -12.85
N GLN A 39 0.23 8.72 -14.01
CA GLN A 39 0.17 10.17 -14.15
C GLN A 39 -1.29 10.54 -14.38
N ILE A 40 -1.80 11.41 -13.50
CA ILE A 40 -3.20 11.80 -13.57
C ILE A 40 -3.42 12.64 -14.83
N THR A 41 -4.37 12.25 -15.67
CA THR A 41 -4.69 12.96 -16.91
C THR A 41 -5.59 14.17 -16.66
N GLN A 42 -5.72 15.06 -17.66
CA GLN A 42 -6.62 16.22 -17.54
C GLN A 42 -8.08 15.82 -17.40
N GLU A 43 -8.50 14.73 -18.05
CA GLU A 43 -9.87 14.18 -17.96
C GLU A 43 -10.16 13.68 -16.54
N GLU A 44 -9.22 12.98 -15.93
CA GLU A 44 -9.35 12.52 -14.54
C GLU A 44 -9.42 13.70 -13.57
N LEU A 45 -8.62 14.74 -13.80
CA LEU A 45 -8.69 15.97 -13.00
C LEU A 45 -10.03 16.68 -13.15
N ALA A 46 -10.64 16.70 -14.34
CA ALA A 46 -11.95 17.31 -14.54
C ALA A 46 -13.05 16.61 -13.73
N ILE A 47 -12.94 15.29 -13.52
CA ILE A 47 -13.86 14.51 -12.69
C ILE A 47 -13.59 14.74 -11.19
N ILE A 48 -12.32 14.86 -10.79
CA ILE A 48 -11.92 14.96 -9.38
C ILE A 48 -12.06 16.38 -8.83
N ASN A 49 -11.72 17.41 -9.60
CA ASN A 49 -11.68 18.81 -9.15
C ASN A 49 -13.00 19.31 -8.54
N PRO A 50 -14.21 18.97 -9.06
CA PRO A 50 -15.47 19.34 -8.43
C PRO A 50 -15.68 18.77 -7.02
N LEU A 51 -14.97 17.69 -6.68
CA LEU A 51 -15.04 17.05 -5.36
C LEU A 51 -13.98 17.58 -4.39
N VAL A 52 -13.03 18.38 -4.87
CA VAL A 52 -12.01 19.03 -4.04
C VAL A 52 -12.66 20.19 -3.28
N ASN A 53 -12.21 20.44 -2.05
CA ASN A 53 -12.71 21.46 -1.12
C ASN A 53 -14.15 21.27 -0.62
N ILE A 54 -14.81 20.16 -0.97
CA ILE A 54 -16.09 19.75 -0.38
C ILE A 54 -15.94 18.47 0.43
N VAL A 55 -16.94 18.15 1.25
CA VAL A 55 -17.10 16.81 1.85
C VAL A 55 -18.03 16.02 0.92
N PRO A 56 -17.49 15.23 -0.01
CA PRO A 56 -18.32 14.54 -0.99
C PRO A 56 -19.15 13.45 -0.33
N THR A 57 -20.42 13.35 -0.73
CA THR A 57 -21.33 12.28 -0.29
C THR A 57 -20.92 10.93 -0.88
N GLU A 58 -21.42 9.83 -0.31
CA GLU A 58 -21.12 8.49 -0.80
C GLU A 58 -21.58 8.27 -2.25
N GLU A 59 -22.71 8.87 -2.63
CA GLU A 59 -23.23 8.88 -4.00
C GLU A 59 -22.28 9.60 -4.96
N GLN A 60 -21.81 10.80 -4.58
CA GLN A 60 -20.87 11.59 -5.39
C GLN A 60 -19.53 10.85 -5.58
N ILE A 61 -19.03 10.21 -4.52
CA ILE A 61 -17.81 9.38 -4.60
C ILE A 61 -18.03 8.21 -5.57
N SER A 62 -19.20 7.58 -5.54
CA SER A 62 -19.50 6.42 -6.38
C SER A 62 -19.63 6.81 -7.85
N LEU A 63 -20.33 7.93 -8.14
CA LEU A 63 -20.44 8.49 -9.49
C LEU A 63 -19.08 8.90 -10.05
N ALA A 64 -18.27 9.60 -9.26
CA ALA A 64 -16.93 10.00 -9.70
C ALA A 64 -16.00 8.80 -9.88
N LEU A 65 -16.09 7.78 -9.03
CA LEU A 65 -15.32 6.55 -9.20
C LEU A 65 -15.72 5.83 -10.49
N GLN A 66 -17.02 5.74 -10.79
CA GLN A 66 -17.49 5.12 -12.03
C GLN A 66 -16.99 5.88 -13.26
N ALA A 67 -17.06 7.21 -13.24
CA ALA A 67 -16.51 8.06 -14.30
C ALA A 67 -14.99 7.88 -14.44
N LEU A 68 -14.25 7.79 -13.34
CA LEU A 68 -12.80 7.56 -13.36
C LEU A 68 -12.43 6.17 -13.88
N ILE A 69 -13.20 5.13 -13.55
CA ILE A 69 -12.96 3.76 -14.06
C ILE A 69 -13.15 3.71 -15.57
N ASN A 70 -14.09 4.48 -16.13
CA ASN A 70 -14.27 4.59 -17.59
C ASN A 70 -13.07 5.25 -18.30
N VAL A 71 -12.28 6.08 -17.59
CA VAL A 71 -11.08 6.74 -18.13
C VAL A 71 -9.82 5.91 -17.84
N SER A 72 -9.71 5.37 -16.62
CA SER A 72 -8.57 4.57 -16.19
C SER A 72 -8.96 3.57 -15.10
N GLU A 73 -8.63 2.31 -15.32
CA GLU A 73 -8.81 1.21 -14.35
C GLU A 73 -7.91 1.34 -13.12
N HIS A 74 -6.99 2.30 -13.09
CA HIS A 74 -6.06 2.51 -11.96
C HIS A 74 -6.69 3.21 -10.76
N TRP A 75 -7.97 3.60 -10.83
CA TRP A 75 -8.68 4.27 -9.74
C TRP A 75 -9.44 3.30 -8.86
N THR A 76 -9.28 3.49 -7.55
CA THR A 76 -10.07 2.78 -6.54
C THR A 76 -10.71 3.81 -5.62
N LYS A 77 -11.79 3.42 -4.93
CA LYS A 77 -12.45 4.27 -3.93
C LYS A 77 -11.46 4.83 -2.90
N LYS A 78 -10.50 4.00 -2.48
CA LYS A 78 -9.41 4.39 -1.56
C LYS A 78 -8.51 5.46 -2.18
N LYS A 79 -8.00 5.22 -3.40
CA LYS A 79 -7.11 6.16 -4.11
C LYS A 79 -7.78 7.51 -4.36
N LEU A 80 -9.07 7.52 -4.70
CA LEU A 80 -9.88 8.72 -4.84
C LEU A 80 -9.97 9.50 -3.51
N ARG A 81 -10.34 8.82 -2.40
CA ARG A 81 -10.40 9.45 -1.07
C ARG A 81 -9.05 9.99 -0.60
N ASP A 82 -7.98 9.22 -0.79
CA ASP A 82 -6.62 9.64 -0.44
C ASP A 82 -6.19 10.86 -1.26
N HIS A 83 -6.51 10.89 -2.55
CA HIS A 83 -6.21 12.02 -3.43
C HIS A 83 -6.97 13.29 -3.01
N LEU A 84 -8.27 13.18 -2.73
CA LEU A 84 -9.10 14.29 -2.26
C LEU A 84 -8.61 14.82 -0.91
N SER A 85 -8.28 13.94 0.04
CA SER A 85 -7.72 14.31 1.34
C SER A 85 -6.39 15.05 1.19
N TYR A 86 -5.51 14.57 0.31
CA TYR A 86 -4.23 15.22 0.01
C TYR A 86 -4.42 16.61 -0.64
N ARG A 87 -5.32 16.71 -1.63
CA ARG A 87 -5.64 17.97 -2.31
C ARG A 87 -6.23 19.00 -1.35
N ASN A 88 -7.18 18.62 -0.51
CA ASN A 88 -7.80 19.51 0.47
C ASN A 88 -6.79 20.02 1.51
N ARG A 89 -5.79 19.20 1.88
CA ARG A 89 -4.70 19.64 2.76
C ARG A 89 -3.75 20.62 2.07
N LYS A 90 -3.42 20.38 0.79
CA LYS A 90 -2.52 21.27 0.03
C LYS A 90 -3.16 22.60 -0.35
N GLY A 91 -4.46 22.59 -0.70
CA GLY A 91 -5.20 23.80 -1.05
C GLY A 91 -5.44 24.75 0.13
N ASN A 92 -5.19 24.31 1.36
CA ASN A 92 -5.31 25.12 2.57
C ASN A 92 -3.96 25.73 3.03
N GLN A 93 -2.90 25.61 2.22
CA GLN A 93 -1.57 26.18 2.49
C GLN A 93 -1.17 27.31 1.52
N GLU A 94 -2.06 27.72 0.62
CA GLU A 94 -1.94 28.95 -0.19
C GLU A 94 -2.88 30.03 0.37
#